data_AF-A0A844M3W8-F1
#
_entry.id   AF-A0A844M3W8-F1
#
_cell.length_a   1.000
_cell.length_b   1.000
_cell.length_c   1.000
_cell.angle_alpha   90.00
_cell.angle_beta   90.00
_cell.angle_gamma   90.00
#
_symmetry.space_group_name_H-M   'P 1'
#
loop_
_entity.id
_entity.type
_entity.pdbx_description
1 polymer ?
#
loop_
_entity_poly.entity_id
_entity_poly.type
_entity_poly.pdbx_seq_one_letter_code
_entity_poly.pdbx_strand_id
1 'polypeptide(L)'
;EVSICFVENEEKSKSRLLDELDFDFFYETHIHQKAYLNALKLDYEGIKPNLTPIKAPILKHNPFEFPLSFSRFNLLENQKRTYYYRYILN
;
A
#
# COMPACT_ATOMS: atom_id res chain seq x y z
N GLU A 1 -17.88 -13.58 -4.64
CA GLU A 1 -18.23 -12.17 -4.36
C GLU A 1 -17.42 -11.27 -5.28
N VAL A 2 -18.06 -10.44 -6.09
CA VAL A 2 -17.39 -9.43 -6.89
C VAL A 2 -17.58 -8.11 -6.15
N SER A 3 -16.53 -7.62 -5.50
CA SER A 3 -16.56 -6.33 -4.80
C SER A 3 -16.32 -5.22 -5.81
N ILE A 4 -17.35 -4.44 -6.13
CA ILE A 4 -17.19 -3.21 -6.90
C ILE A 4 -16.78 -2.14 -5.89
N CYS A 5 -15.50 -1.76 -5.91
CA CYS A 5 -14.98 -0.67 -5.09
C CYS A 5 -15.57 0.66 -5.59
N PHE A 6 -16.45 1.28 -4.80
CA PHE A 6 -16.90 2.64 -5.06
C PHE A 6 -15.86 3.62 -4.52
N VAL A 7 -15.05 4.19 -5.41
CA VAL A 7 -14.23 5.37 -5.13
C VAL A 7 -15.11 6.58 -5.45
N GLU A 8 -15.37 7.45 -4.46
CA GLU A 8 -16.34 8.57 -4.53
C GLU A 8 -16.20 9.52 -5.73
N ASN A 9 -15.07 9.50 -6.45
CA ASN A 9 -14.70 10.52 -7.45
C ASN A 9 -14.19 9.94 -8.79
N GLU A 10 -14.45 8.67 -9.13
CA GLU A 10 -14.37 8.34 -10.56
C GLU A 10 -15.51 9.08 -11.28
N GLU A 11 -15.14 9.95 -12.22
CA GLU A 11 -16.08 10.56 -13.17
C GLU A 11 -17.06 9.48 -13.61
N LYS A 12 -18.36 9.69 -13.33
CA LYS A 12 -19.46 8.76 -13.62
C LYS A 12 -19.60 8.55 -15.14
N SER A 13 -18.61 7.95 -15.78
CA SER A 13 -18.69 7.51 -17.16
C SER A 13 -19.49 6.21 -17.18
N LYS A 14 -20.55 6.19 -18.00
CA LYS A 14 -21.39 5.01 -18.15
C LYS A 14 -20.52 3.86 -18.67
N SER A 15 -20.39 2.78 -17.92
CA SER A 15 -19.96 1.52 -18.53
C SER A 15 -21.01 1.12 -19.57
N ARG A 16 -20.58 0.83 -20.81
CA ARG A 16 -21.50 0.37 -21.88
C ARG A 16 -22.26 -0.92 -21.50
N LEU A 17 -21.75 -1.66 -20.53
CA LEU A 17 -22.35 -2.90 -20.03
C LEU A 17 -23.58 -2.67 -19.13
N LEU A 18 -23.80 -1.45 -18.63
CA LEU A 18 -24.95 -1.13 -17.77
C LEU A 18 -26.29 -1.26 -18.51
N ASP A 19 -26.30 -0.97 -19.82
CA ASP A 19 -27.50 -1.08 -20.66
C ASP A 19 -27.90 -2.55 -20.93
N GLU A 20 -26.94 -3.48 -20.88
CA GLU A 20 -27.19 -4.91 -21.15
C GLU A 20 -27.65 -5.67 -19.89
N LEU A 21 -27.42 -5.10 -18.71
CA LEU A 21 -27.71 -5.75 -17.43
C LEU A 21 -29.08 -5.35 -16.85
N ASP A 22 -29.91 -4.63 -17.60
CA ASP A 22 -31.29 -4.22 -17.23
C ASP A 22 -31.37 -3.54 -15.85
N PHE A 23 -30.31 -2.81 -15.45
CA PHE A 23 -30.31 -2.03 -14.22
C PHE A 23 -30.85 -0.61 -14.49
N ASP A 24 -31.90 -0.22 -13.77
CA ASP A 24 -32.40 1.16 -13.76
C ASP A 24 -31.38 2.11 -13.14
N PHE A 25 -30.51 2.67 -13.99
CA PHE A 25 -29.47 3.60 -13.57
C PHE A 25 -29.98 5.04 -13.57
N PHE A 26 -30.12 5.62 -12.38
CA PHE A 26 -30.51 7.01 -12.22
C PHE A 26 -29.30 7.94 -12.34
N TYR A 27 -29.23 8.73 -13.41
CA TYR A 27 -28.28 9.83 -13.53
C TYR A 27 -28.71 10.98 -12.63
N GLU A 28 -27.98 11.17 -11.54
CA GLU A 28 -28.09 12.38 -10.74
C GLU A 28 -27.41 13.53 -11.51
N THR A 29 -28.21 14.35 -12.20
CA THR A 29 -27.75 15.48 -13.02
C THR A 29 -27.26 16.67 -12.19
N HIS A 30 -27.57 16.68 -10.90
CA HIS A 30 -27.24 17.76 -9.99
C HIS A 30 -26.35 17.25 -8.86
N ILE A 31 -25.06 17.57 -8.95
CA ILE A 31 -24.14 17.36 -7.83
C ILE A 31 -24.54 18.38 -6.75
N HIS A 32 -25.02 17.88 -5.60
CA HIS A 32 -25.36 18.74 -4.47
C HIS A 32 -24.14 19.59 -4.06
N GLN A 33 -24.31 20.90 -3.89
CA GLN A 33 -23.22 21.83 -3.51
C GLN A 33 -22.49 21.40 -2.23
N LYS A 34 -23.17 20.66 -1.35
CA LYS A 34 -22.59 20.05 -0.15
C LYS A 34 -21.49 19.02 -0.46
N ALA A 35 -21.61 18.27 -1.57
CA ALA A 35 -20.57 17.34 -2.03
C ALA A 35 -19.31 18.08 -2.48
N TYR A 36 -19.46 19.21 -3.17
CA TYR A 36 -18.33 20.09 -3.50
C TYR A 36 -17.66 20.65 -2.25
N LEU A 37 -18.44 21.13 -1.28
CA LEU A 37 -17.94 21.67 -0.02
C LEU A 37 -17.17 20.62 0.80
N ASN A 38 -17.67 19.38 0.81
CA ASN A 38 -17.01 18.24 1.43
C ASN A 38 -15.73 17.81 0.69
N ALA A 39 -15.73 17.82 -0.65
CA ALA A 39 -14.55 17.49 -1.45
C ALA A 39 -13.43 18.53 -1.27
N LEU A 40 -13.81 19.80 -1.13
CA LEU A 40 -12.89 20.90 -0.89
C LEU A 40 -12.32 20.90 0.53
N LYS A 41 -12.90 20.14 1.49
CA LYS A 41 -12.53 20.08 2.91
C LYS A 41 -11.93 21.42 3.38
N LEU A 42 -12.74 22.48 3.42
CA LEU A 42 -12.25 23.81 3.79
C LEU A 42 -11.66 23.85 5.22
N ASP A 43 -12.02 22.87 6.06
CA ASP A 43 -11.44 22.60 7.38
C ASP A 43 -10.24 21.63 7.33
N TYR A 44 -9.53 21.56 6.20
CA TYR A 44 -8.34 20.74 6.06
C TYR A 44 -7.21 21.33 6.91
N GLU A 45 -7.03 20.77 8.11
CA GLU A 45 -5.80 20.97 8.85
C GLU A 45 -4.66 20.37 8.02
N GLY A 46 -3.78 21.24 7.53
CA GLY A 46 -2.62 20.84 6.75
C GLY A 46 -1.82 19.78 7.50
N ILE A 47 -1.91 18.54 7.04
CA ILE A 47 -1.11 17.44 7.60
C ILE A 47 0.36 17.85 7.39
N LYS A 48 1.05 18.18 8.48
CA LYS A 48 2.49 18.40 8.43
C LYS A 48 3.14 17.04 8.15
N PRO A 49 3.73 16.82 6.96
CA PRO A 49 4.41 15.57 6.69
C PRO A 49 5.54 15.42 7.70
N ASN A 50 5.66 14.23 8.28
CA ASN A 50 6.78 13.95 9.15
C ASN A 50 8.06 13.89 8.30
N LEU A 51 8.86 14.94 8.35
CA LEU A 51 10.12 15.06 7.61
C LEU A 51 11.28 14.31 8.30
N THR A 52 11.03 13.64 9.44
CA THR A 52 12.08 12.82 10.05
C THR A 52 12.41 11.66 9.10
N PRO A 53 13.68 11.45 8.77
CA PRO A 53 14.07 10.29 7.97
C PRO A 53 13.60 9.03 8.68
N ILE A 54 12.95 8.14 7.91
CA ILE A 54 12.58 6.81 8.40
C ILE A 54 13.87 6.18 8.91
N LYS A 55 13.92 5.88 10.22
CA LYS A 55 15.08 5.19 10.80
C LYS A 55 15.28 3.91 10.00
N ALA A 56 16.47 3.76 9.41
CA ALA A 56 16.81 2.54 8.68
C ALA A 56 16.61 1.35 9.63
N PRO A 57 16.00 0.25 9.15
CA PRO A 57 15.83 -0.94 9.98
C PRO A 57 17.21 -1.40 10.45
N ILE A 58 17.43 -1.34 11.76
CA ILE A 58 18.67 -1.82 12.36
C ILE A 58 18.58 -3.35 12.34
N LEU A 59 19.46 -3.98 11.58
CA LEU A 59 19.60 -5.43 11.60
C LEU A 59 19.99 -5.86 13.02
N LYS A 60 19.13 -6.63 13.68
CA LYS A 60 19.41 -7.16 15.03
C LYS A 60 20.66 -8.05 15.08
N HIS A 61 20.99 -8.72 13.97
CA HIS A 61 22.08 -9.67 13.91
C HIS A 61 23.23 -9.14 13.07
N ASN A 62 24.43 -9.16 13.66
CA ASN A 62 25.67 -8.93 12.94
C ASN A 62 26.24 -10.29 12.48
N PRO A 63 26.23 -10.59 11.16
CA PRO A 63 26.74 -11.87 10.66
C PRO A 63 28.25 -12.06 10.90
N PHE A 64 28.98 -10.97 11.20
CA PHE A 64 30.43 -10.94 11.44
C PHE A 64 30.81 -10.84 12.93
N GLU A 65 29.85 -10.98 13.85
CA GLU A 65 30.14 -10.96 15.30
C GLU A 65 31.11 -12.07 15.72
N PHE A 66 31.07 -13.22 15.01
CA PHE A 66 31.98 -14.33 15.18
C PHE A 66 32.71 -14.64 13.87
N PRO A 67 33.93 -15.21 13.92
CA PRO A 67 34.66 -15.62 12.73
C PRO A 67 33.80 -16.54 11.86
N LEU A 68 33.63 -16.18 10.59
CA LEU A 68 32.86 -16.95 9.63
C LEU A 68 33.74 -18.07 9.06
N SER A 69 33.22 -19.29 9.05
CA SER A 69 33.78 -20.35 8.21
C SER A 69 33.48 -20.05 6.74
N PHE A 70 34.31 -20.57 5.83
CA PHE A 70 34.09 -20.43 4.39
C PHE A 70 32.70 -20.92 3.94
N SER A 71 32.20 -22.01 4.52
CA SER A 71 30.88 -22.53 4.22
C SER A 71 29.76 -21.60 4.70
N ARG A 72 29.91 -20.98 5.88
CA ARG A 72 28.95 -20.02 6.42
C ARG A 72 28.96 -18.70 5.63
N PHE A 73 30.13 -18.24 5.21
CA PHE A 73 30.27 -17.06 4.35
C PHE A 73 29.64 -17.30 2.97
N ASN A 74 29.93 -18.44 2.34
CA ASN A 74 29.33 -18.82 1.05
C ASN A 74 27.79 -18.86 1.12
N LEU A 75 27.22 -19.36 2.22
CA LEU A 75 25.78 -19.32 2.47
C LEU A 75 25.23 -17.90 2.66
N LEU A 76 25.96 -17.04 3.38
CA LEU A 76 25.58 -15.64 3.58
C LEU A 76 25.51 -14.89 2.24
N GLU A 77 26.49 -15.10 1.38
CA GLU A 77 26.63 -14.39 0.10
C GLU A 77 25.64 -14.91 -0.95
N ASN A 78 25.58 -16.24 -1.14
CA ASN A 78 24.82 -16.85 -2.24
C ASN A 78 23.40 -17.30 -1.86
N GLN A 79 23.11 -17.56 -0.57
CA GLN A 79 21.84 -18.13 -0.12
C GLN A 79 21.34 -17.53 1.21
N LYS A 80 21.05 -16.23 1.20
CA LYS A 80 20.60 -15.46 2.37
C LYS A 80 19.44 -16.10 3.14
N ARG A 81 18.48 -16.72 2.45
CA ARG A 81 17.32 -17.37 3.06
C ARG A 81 17.73 -18.59 3.89
N THR A 82 18.56 -19.47 3.35
CA THR A 82 19.08 -20.64 4.05
C THR A 82 19.96 -20.22 5.23
N TYR A 83 20.77 -19.16 5.07
CA TYR A 83 21.56 -18.59 6.15
C TYR A 83 20.67 -18.13 7.32
N TYR A 84 19.59 -17.40 7.03
CA TYR A 84 18.67 -16.90 8.04
C TYR A 84 18.06 -18.03 8.87
N TYR A 85 17.52 -19.08 8.23
CA TYR A 85 16.91 -20.19 8.96
C TYR A 85 17.92 -20.99 9.79
N ARG A 86 19.17 -21.09 9.35
CA ARG A 86 20.19 -21.88 10.06
C ARG A 86 20.83 -21.14 11.23
N TYR A 87 21.06 -19.83 11.08
CA TYR A 87 21.94 -19.07 11.99
C TYR A 87 21.29 -17.84 12.65
N ILE A 88 20.08 -17.44 12.22
CA ILE A 88 19.38 -16.29 12.80
C ILE A 88 18.08 -16.71 13.50
N LEU A 89 17.31 -17.63 12.91
CA LEU A 89 16.03 -18.05 13.49
C LEU A 89 16.18 -19.03 14.67
N ASN A 90 17.24 -19.84 14.67
CA ASN A 90 17.57 -20.79 15.74
C ASN A 90 18.21 -20.08 16.93
#